data_AF-M2Z6Z6-F1
#
_entry.id   AF-M2Z6Z6-F1
#
_cell.length_a   1.000
_cell.length_b   1.000
_cell.length_c   1.000
_cell.angle_alpha   90.00
_cell.angle_beta   90.00
_cell.angle_gamma   90.00
#
_symmetry.space_group_name_H-M   'P 1'
#
loop_
_entity.id
_entity.type
_entity.pdbx_description
1 polymer ?
#
loop_
_entity_poly.entity_id
_entity_poly.type
_entity_poly.pdbx_seq_one_letter_code
_entity_poly.pdbx_strand_id
1 'polypeptide(L)'
;MMEDSSAGSTRRETKSSTEQTKEENSITFLDGLRILAGLLVLNCLLSYFITGDSFLWNYTPWWSRPNALAAKLRSPVILSEAQLLAYDGSDESLPIYLAVNGTLYDVTGGSGRRIYGPGGPYHVFAGRDAARAYITGCFKDDSVPDYRGAEWTFIPTDVPRFDETGDEELSDQMREYRYEMVGKALEETEKAMQHWQKVFRGDTGKDYFEIGKISRNWDDIAAKPMIPLCESAEKKRPKSQLDKERTQAEKDKKRQWVRRGRKYKKQYLDTVKAAQKEKSVGDKEREEL
;
A
#
# COMPACT_ATOMS: atom_id res chain seq x y z
N MET A 1 116.71 -4.36 -6.40
CA MET A 1 115.87 -3.62 -7.35
C MET A 1 114.47 -3.60 -6.73
N MET A 2 114.07 -2.64 -5.88
CA MET A 2 114.40 -1.18 -5.85
C MET A 2 114.06 -0.51 -7.20
N GLU A 3 113.30 0.58 -7.35
CA GLU A 3 112.32 1.35 -6.53
C GLU A 3 111.17 1.82 -7.50
N ASP A 4 110.11 2.61 -7.20
CA ASP A 4 109.62 3.33 -6.01
C ASP A 4 108.06 3.49 -6.04
N SER A 5 107.53 4.27 -5.10
CA SER A 5 106.16 4.77 -4.87
C SER A 5 105.71 5.87 -5.85
N SER A 6 104.40 6.13 -5.96
CA SER A 6 103.75 7.43 -5.62
C SER A 6 102.32 7.57 -6.21
N ALA A 7 101.54 8.49 -5.65
CA ALA A 7 100.10 8.65 -5.86
C ALA A 7 99.73 9.80 -6.83
N GLY A 8 98.49 9.81 -7.33
CA GLY A 8 97.92 10.90 -8.12
C GLY A 8 96.39 10.93 -8.10
N SER A 9 95.81 11.80 -7.26
CA SER A 9 94.36 12.03 -7.19
C SER A 9 93.97 13.25 -8.03
N THR A 10 93.05 13.09 -8.98
CA THR A 10 92.42 14.21 -9.70
C THR A 10 90.91 14.01 -9.92
N ARG A 11 90.16 14.60 -8.99
CA ARG A 11 88.86 15.29 -9.15
C ARG A 11 88.25 15.29 -10.57
N ARG A 12 87.01 14.79 -10.69
CA ARG A 12 86.08 15.17 -11.77
C ARG A 12 84.82 15.80 -11.19
N GLU A 13 84.26 16.74 -11.94
CA GLU A 13 83.26 17.69 -11.47
C GLU A 13 81.81 17.22 -11.63
N THR A 14 80.93 17.87 -10.87
CA THR A 14 79.48 17.72 -10.82
C THR A 14 78.75 18.12 -12.11
N LYS A 15 77.80 17.28 -12.54
CA LYS A 15 76.50 17.68 -13.10
C LYS A 15 75.46 16.76 -12.45
N SER A 16 74.62 17.23 -11.54
CA SER A 16 73.49 18.16 -11.72
C SER A 16 72.38 17.56 -12.58
N SER A 17 71.44 16.88 -11.92
CA SER A 17 70.07 16.64 -12.37
C SER A 17 69.26 16.12 -11.18
N THR A 18 68.86 17.02 -10.28
CA THR A 18 67.83 16.74 -9.28
C THR A 18 66.47 16.71 -9.98
N GLU A 19 66.13 15.60 -10.64
CA GLU A 19 64.77 15.41 -11.12
C GLU A 19 63.84 15.18 -9.93
N GLN A 20 62.97 16.15 -9.70
CA GLN A 20 61.87 16.03 -8.76
C GLN A 20 60.83 15.06 -9.32
N THR A 21 60.95 13.77 -9.02
CA THR A 21 59.79 12.86 -9.12
C THR A 21 58.82 13.18 -7.99
N LYS A 22 58.03 14.23 -8.22
CA LYS A 22 56.78 14.49 -7.52
C LYS A 22 55.89 13.27 -7.79
N GLU A 23 55.73 12.38 -6.81
CA GLU A 23 54.80 11.25 -6.89
C GLU A 23 53.36 11.78 -6.96
N GLU A 24 52.92 12.12 -8.17
CA GLU A 24 51.52 12.30 -8.44
C GLU A 24 50.89 10.90 -8.43
N ASN A 25 50.38 10.53 -7.26
CA ASN A 25 49.54 9.36 -7.01
C ASN A 25 48.25 9.46 -7.85
N SER A 26 48.42 9.22 -9.15
CA SER A 26 47.36 9.23 -10.15
C SER A 26 46.57 7.94 -9.97
N ILE A 27 45.40 8.07 -9.35
CA ILE A 27 44.43 6.98 -9.22
C ILE A 27 44.10 6.51 -10.64
N THR A 28 44.58 5.33 -11.01
CA THR A 28 44.34 4.79 -12.35
C THR A 28 42.85 4.48 -12.48
N PHE A 29 42.28 4.58 -13.69
CA PHE A 29 40.87 4.23 -13.93
C PHE A 29 40.50 2.83 -13.39
N LEU A 30 41.43 1.87 -13.49
CA LEU A 30 41.33 0.53 -12.89
C LEU A 30 41.25 0.54 -11.36
N ASP A 31 41.94 1.45 -10.68
CA ASP A 31 41.87 1.59 -9.23
C ASP A 31 40.58 2.26 -8.79
N GLY A 32 40.10 3.26 -9.54
CA GLY A 32 38.74 3.79 -9.39
C GLY A 32 37.67 2.70 -9.52
N LEU A 33 37.80 1.82 -10.53
CA LEU A 33 36.89 0.70 -10.74
C LEU A 33 36.99 -0.35 -9.60
N ARG A 34 38.19 -0.66 -9.11
CA ARG A 34 38.41 -1.56 -7.95
C ARG A 34 37.80 -1.00 -6.67
N ILE A 35 38.00 0.29 -6.39
CA ILE A 35 37.44 0.97 -5.22
C ILE A 35 35.90 0.98 -5.32
N LEU A 36 35.34 1.29 -6.48
CA LEU A 36 33.89 1.29 -6.69
C LEU A 36 33.29 -0.12 -6.55
N ALA A 37 33.96 -1.16 -7.07
CA ALA A 37 33.56 -2.55 -6.86
C ALA A 37 33.65 -2.96 -5.38
N GLY A 38 34.71 -2.57 -4.68
CA GLY A 38 34.87 -2.81 -3.24
C GLY A 38 33.79 -2.11 -2.39
N LEU A 39 33.46 -0.85 -2.71
CA LEU A 39 32.36 -0.12 -2.08
C LEU A 39 31.00 -0.75 -2.36
N LEU A 40 30.78 -1.28 -3.57
CA LEU A 40 29.54 -1.97 -3.92
C LEU A 40 29.41 -3.30 -3.17
N VAL A 41 30.47 -4.10 -3.10
CA VAL A 41 30.52 -5.33 -2.28
C VAL A 41 30.30 -5.01 -0.80
N LEU A 42 30.95 -3.97 -0.27
CA LEU A 42 30.75 -3.52 1.11
C LEU A 42 29.32 -3.06 1.35
N ASN A 43 28.68 -2.37 0.39
CA ASN A 43 27.27 -1.97 0.49
C ASN A 43 26.33 -3.18 0.51
N CYS A 44 26.58 -4.20 -0.33
CA CYS A 44 25.81 -5.44 -0.31
C CYS A 44 26.00 -6.27 0.97
N LEU A 45 27.22 -6.33 1.50
CA LEU A 45 27.51 -7.00 2.78
C LEU A 45 26.89 -6.24 3.97
N LEU A 46 26.93 -4.90 3.96
CA LEU A 46 26.30 -4.06 4.97
C LEU A 46 24.77 -4.17 4.92
N SER A 47 24.19 -4.20 3.71
CA SER A 47 22.77 -4.50 3.50
C SER A 47 22.42 -5.86 4.12
N TYR A 48 23.16 -6.93 3.78
CA TYR A 48 22.92 -8.27 4.28
C TYR A 48 23.06 -8.35 5.81
N PHE A 49 24.06 -7.67 6.39
CA PHE A 49 24.26 -7.60 7.84
C PHE A 49 23.09 -6.91 8.57
N ILE A 50 22.49 -5.86 7.98
CA ILE A 50 21.40 -5.09 8.61
C ILE A 50 20.02 -5.71 8.35
N THR A 51 19.76 -6.25 7.16
CA THR A 51 18.45 -6.83 6.79
C THR A 51 18.36 -8.34 6.99
N GLY A 52 19.48 -9.05 7.12
CA GLY A 52 19.54 -10.50 7.37
C GLY A 52 19.26 -11.39 6.15
N ASP A 53 18.55 -10.88 5.14
CA ASP A 53 18.11 -11.65 3.96
C ASP A 53 18.38 -10.99 2.60
N SER A 54 18.81 -9.71 2.57
CA SER A 54 18.81 -8.90 1.35
C SER A 54 20.15 -8.25 1.03
N PHE A 55 20.61 -8.37 -0.21
CA PHE A 55 21.85 -7.72 -0.72
C PHE A 55 21.65 -6.30 -1.28
N LEU A 56 20.40 -5.86 -1.46
CA LEU A 56 20.03 -4.59 -2.10
C LEU A 56 19.07 -3.76 -1.24
N TRP A 57 19.22 -3.75 0.08
CA TRP A 57 18.36 -3.02 1.03
C TRP A 57 16.87 -3.36 0.89
N ASN A 58 16.57 -4.65 0.66
CA ASN A 58 15.24 -5.18 0.35
C ASN A 58 14.56 -4.55 -0.89
N TYR A 59 15.34 -3.92 -1.78
CA TYR A 59 14.88 -3.47 -3.09
C TYR A 59 14.75 -4.66 -4.04
N THR A 60 13.51 -5.06 -4.32
CA THR A 60 13.17 -6.13 -5.27
C THR A 60 12.62 -5.52 -6.57
N PRO A 61 13.48 -5.16 -7.55
CA PRO A 61 13.02 -4.57 -8.80
C PRO A 61 12.13 -5.55 -9.58
N TRP A 62 11.13 -5.03 -10.28
CA TRP A 62 10.07 -5.83 -10.92
C TRP A 62 10.58 -6.91 -11.88
N TRP A 63 11.76 -6.71 -12.49
CA TRP A 63 12.39 -7.68 -13.41
C TRP A 63 13.01 -8.90 -12.70
N SER A 64 13.22 -8.86 -11.38
CA SER A 64 13.83 -9.96 -10.60
C SER A 64 12.78 -10.77 -9.83
N ARG A 65 11.50 -10.64 -10.21
CA ARG A 65 10.37 -11.39 -9.63
C ARG A 65 9.88 -12.45 -10.62
N PRO A 66 10.49 -13.65 -10.65
CA PRO A 66 10.13 -14.69 -11.60
C PRO A 66 8.67 -15.12 -11.47
N ASN A 67 8.12 -15.15 -10.25
CA ASN A 67 6.72 -15.52 -9.99
C ASN A 67 5.74 -14.47 -10.55
N ALA A 68 6.01 -13.18 -10.34
CA ALA A 68 5.18 -12.10 -10.89
C ALA A 68 5.25 -12.03 -12.43
N LEU A 69 6.41 -12.30 -13.02
CA LEU A 69 6.56 -12.39 -14.47
C LEU A 69 5.83 -13.62 -15.03
N ALA A 70 5.96 -14.78 -14.39
CA ALA A 70 5.23 -16.00 -14.75
C ALA A 70 3.71 -15.83 -14.61
N ALA A 71 3.23 -15.10 -13.60
CA ALA A 71 1.81 -14.76 -13.45
C ALA A 71 1.30 -13.90 -14.62
N LYS A 72 2.08 -12.91 -15.09
CA LYS A 72 1.74 -12.11 -16.27
C LYS A 72 1.73 -12.90 -17.59
N LEU A 73 2.45 -14.02 -17.66
CA LEU A 73 2.48 -14.92 -18.82
C LEU A 73 1.39 -16.01 -18.76
N ARG A 74 0.83 -16.27 -17.57
CA ARG A 74 -0.31 -17.19 -17.38
C ARG A 74 -1.62 -16.47 -17.66
N SER A 75 -2.66 -17.25 -17.98
CA SER A 75 -4.02 -16.72 -18.05
C SER A 75 -4.48 -16.19 -16.69
N PRO A 76 -5.25 -15.09 -16.63
CA PRO A 76 -5.72 -14.53 -15.37
C PRO A 76 -6.65 -15.52 -14.66
N VAL A 77 -6.41 -15.72 -13.36
CA VAL A 77 -7.22 -16.61 -12.53
C VAL A 77 -8.56 -15.94 -12.23
N ILE A 78 -9.66 -16.68 -12.40
CA ILE A 78 -11.00 -16.22 -12.06
C ILE A 78 -11.59 -17.18 -11.02
N LEU A 79 -11.82 -16.69 -9.80
CA LEU A 79 -12.37 -17.47 -8.68
C LEU A 79 -13.68 -16.85 -8.18
N SER A 80 -14.64 -17.67 -7.78
CA SER A 80 -15.74 -17.21 -6.91
C SER A 80 -15.24 -16.99 -5.47
N GLU A 81 -15.99 -16.26 -4.65
CA GLU A 81 -15.65 -16.09 -3.22
C GLU A 81 -15.55 -17.43 -2.49
N ALA A 82 -16.42 -18.39 -2.81
CA ALA A 82 -16.39 -19.73 -2.21
C ALA A 82 -15.14 -20.52 -2.58
N GLN A 83 -14.64 -20.38 -3.82
CA GLN A 83 -13.38 -21.00 -4.25
C GLN A 83 -12.16 -20.31 -3.63
N LEU A 84 -12.23 -19.00 -3.40
CA LEU A 84 -11.13 -18.24 -2.80
C LEU A 84 -10.81 -18.70 -1.37
N LEU A 85 -11.82 -19.14 -0.61
CA LEU A 85 -11.65 -19.64 0.77
C LEU A 85 -10.66 -20.82 0.89
N ALA A 86 -10.44 -21.60 -0.16
CA ALA A 86 -9.47 -22.69 -0.16
C ALA A 86 -7.99 -22.22 -0.17
N TYR A 87 -7.75 -20.93 -0.46
CA TYR A 87 -6.42 -20.33 -0.56
C TYR A 87 -6.08 -19.48 0.68
N ASP A 88 -6.52 -19.93 1.86
CA ASP A 88 -6.23 -19.31 3.16
C ASP A 88 -4.83 -19.67 3.72
N GLY A 89 -4.15 -20.62 3.09
CA GLY A 89 -2.84 -21.14 3.49
C GLY A 89 -2.88 -22.27 4.52
N SER A 90 -4.05 -22.83 4.84
CA SER A 90 -4.19 -24.05 5.64
C SER A 90 -3.61 -25.29 4.97
N ASP A 91 -3.70 -25.37 3.64
CA ASP A 91 -2.99 -26.33 2.80
C ASP A 91 -1.64 -25.73 2.33
N GLU A 92 -0.53 -26.33 2.75
CA GLU A 92 0.82 -25.89 2.34
C GLU A 92 1.10 -26.10 0.85
N SER A 93 0.41 -27.05 0.20
CA SER A 93 0.54 -27.29 -1.24
C SER A 93 -0.10 -26.19 -2.09
N LEU A 94 -1.04 -25.43 -1.51
CA LEU A 94 -1.68 -24.29 -2.15
C LEU A 94 -0.95 -22.97 -1.86
N PRO A 95 -0.98 -22.00 -2.80
CA PRO A 95 -0.60 -20.63 -2.54
C PRO A 95 -1.63 -19.93 -1.65
N ILE A 96 -1.23 -18.82 -1.03
CA ILE A 96 -2.11 -17.96 -0.25
C ILE A 96 -2.59 -16.81 -1.12
N TYR A 97 -3.89 -16.71 -1.31
CA TYR A 97 -4.52 -15.64 -2.07
C TYR A 97 -5.34 -14.74 -1.15
N LEU A 98 -5.41 -13.46 -1.49
CA LEU A 98 -6.41 -12.54 -0.96
C LEU A 98 -6.92 -11.64 -2.08
N ALA A 99 -8.02 -10.93 -1.81
CA ALA A 99 -8.54 -9.94 -2.72
C ALA A 99 -8.69 -8.56 -2.09
N VAL A 100 -8.56 -7.55 -2.94
CA VAL A 100 -8.85 -6.15 -2.61
C VAL A 100 -9.68 -5.56 -3.73
N ASN A 101 -10.98 -5.36 -3.45
CA ASN A 101 -11.94 -4.74 -4.35
C ASN A 101 -12.08 -5.54 -5.67
N GLY A 102 -12.30 -6.85 -5.54
CA GLY A 102 -12.47 -7.78 -6.65
C GLY A 102 -11.21 -8.20 -7.40
N THR A 103 -10.04 -7.60 -7.15
CA THR A 103 -8.76 -8.04 -7.74
C THR A 103 -8.08 -9.07 -6.84
N LEU A 104 -7.62 -10.18 -7.42
CA LEU A 104 -6.91 -11.27 -6.73
C LEU A 104 -5.39 -11.04 -6.73
N TYR A 105 -4.77 -11.30 -5.59
CA TYR A 105 -3.33 -11.18 -5.38
C TYR A 105 -2.76 -12.46 -4.75
N ASP A 106 -1.61 -12.91 -5.27
CA ASP A 106 -0.80 -13.92 -4.61
C ASP A 106 0.07 -13.24 -3.55
N VAL A 107 -0.12 -13.68 -2.30
CA VAL A 107 0.61 -13.19 -1.12
C VAL A 107 1.40 -14.31 -0.44
N THR A 108 1.78 -15.35 -1.20
CA THR A 108 2.62 -16.46 -0.72
C THR A 108 4.08 -16.04 -0.57
N GLY A 109 4.56 -15.18 -1.48
CA GLY A 109 5.97 -14.81 -1.65
C GLY A 109 6.62 -14.07 -0.47
N GLY A 110 7.94 -14.19 -0.37
CA GLY A 110 8.76 -13.57 0.68
C GLY A 110 8.29 -13.89 2.11
N SER A 111 7.84 -12.87 2.85
CA SER A 111 7.28 -13.02 4.20
C SER A 111 5.79 -13.35 4.24
N GLY A 112 5.18 -13.54 3.07
CA GLY A 112 3.75 -13.77 2.86
C GLY A 112 3.13 -14.88 3.70
N ARG A 113 3.65 -16.11 3.61
CA ARG A 113 3.16 -17.25 4.42
C ARG A 113 3.19 -16.99 5.94
N ARG A 114 4.18 -16.25 6.46
CA ARG A 114 4.27 -15.89 7.89
C ARG A 114 3.24 -14.81 8.29
N ILE A 115 2.80 -13.99 7.35
CA ILE A 115 1.92 -12.83 7.58
C ILE A 115 0.44 -13.23 7.43
N TYR A 116 0.12 -13.99 6.38
CA TYR A 116 -1.25 -14.36 6.00
C TYR A 116 -1.58 -15.85 6.18
N GLY A 117 -0.59 -16.73 6.34
CA GLY A 117 -0.83 -18.15 6.65
C GLY A 117 -1.33 -18.37 8.08
N PRO A 118 -1.73 -19.60 8.42
CA PRO A 118 -2.27 -19.96 9.74
C PRO A 118 -1.38 -19.47 10.90
N GLY A 119 -2.00 -18.83 11.89
CA GLY A 119 -1.30 -18.20 13.02
C GLY A 119 -0.63 -16.86 12.71
N GLY A 120 -0.60 -16.43 11.44
CA GLY A 120 -0.10 -15.11 11.03
C GLY A 120 -1.03 -13.97 11.47
N PRO A 121 -0.47 -12.77 11.77
CA PRO A 121 -1.25 -11.65 12.31
C PRO A 121 -2.32 -11.09 11.37
N TYR A 122 -2.24 -11.39 10.07
CA TYR A 122 -3.19 -10.95 9.04
C TYR A 122 -3.92 -12.12 8.35
N HIS A 123 -3.88 -13.32 8.94
CA HIS A 123 -4.53 -14.52 8.41
C HIS A 123 -6.04 -14.35 8.13
N VAL A 124 -6.72 -13.46 8.85
CA VAL A 124 -8.14 -13.13 8.63
C VAL A 124 -8.47 -12.67 7.20
N PHE A 125 -7.48 -12.16 6.45
CA PHE A 125 -7.64 -11.74 5.06
C PHE A 125 -7.36 -12.84 4.04
N ALA A 126 -6.73 -13.94 4.43
CA ALA A 126 -6.41 -15.03 3.55
C ALA A 126 -7.70 -15.73 3.09
N GLY A 127 -7.76 -16.05 1.79
CA GLY A 127 -8.94 -16.62 1.16
C GLY A 127 -10.17 -15.68 1.07
N ARG A 128 -10.03 -14.36 1.28
CA ARG A 128 -11.16 -13.40 1.32
C ARG A 128 -10.89 -12.11 0.56
N ASP A 129 -11.97 -11.40 0.21
CA ASP A 129 -11.91 -9.99 -0.20
C ASP A 129 -12.14 -9.09 1.02
N ALA A 130 -11.11 -8.35 1.42
CA ALA A 130 -11.10 -7.57 2.64
C ALA A 130 -11.10 -6.04 2.38
N ALA A 131 -11.62 -5.63 1.22
CA ALA A 131 -11.68 -4.23 0.78
C ALA A 131 -12.15 -3.25 1.87
N ARG A 132 -13.20 -3.61 2.63
CA ARG A 132 -13.75 -2.76 3.70
C ARG A 132 -12.79 -2.61 4.88
N ALA A 133 -12.24 -3.71 5.39
CA ALA A 133 -11.29 -3.72 6.50
C ALA A 133 -10.04 -2.86 6.23
N TYR A 134 -9.58 -2.79 4.97
CA TYR A 134 -8.46 -1.93 4.57
C TYR A 134 -8.76 -0.42 4.65
N ILE A 135 -10.05 -0.03 4.65
CA ILE A 135 -10.50 1.35 4.83
C ILE A 135 -10.82 1.64 6.30
N THR A 136 -11.59 0.78 6.97
CA THR A 136 -12.05 1.02 8.36
C THR A 136 -11.00 0.71 9.41
N GLY A 137 -10.01 -0.14 9.10
CA GLY A 137 -9.03 -0.65 10.05
C GLY A 137 -9.58 -1.72 11.00
N CYS A 138 -10.76 -2.28 10.72
CA CYS A 138 -11.42 -3.30 11.56
C CYS A 138 -11.29 -4.70 10.94
N PHE A 139 -10.12 -5.30 11.11
CA PHE A 139 -9.72 -6.49 10.36
C PHE A 139 -10.54 -7.77 10.67
N LYS A 140 -11.22 -7.83 11.82
CA LYS A 140 -12.07 -8.95 12.21
C LYS A 140 -13.50 -8.81 11.68
N ASP A 141 -14.10 -7.64 11.87
CA ASP A 141 -15.53 -7.42 11.65
C ASP A 141 -15.84 -7.00 10.20
N ASP A 142 -14.92 -6.29 9.56
CA ASP A 142 -15.08 -5.72 8.21
C ASP A 142 -14.32 -6.49 7.12
N SER A 143 -14.00 -7.78 7.31
CA SER A 143 -13.33 -8.62 6.29
C SER A 143 -14.27 -9.03 5.14
N VAL A 144 -14.83 -8.04 4.46
CA VAL A 144 -15.86 -8.14 3.41
C VAL A 144 -15.52 -7.23 2.21
N PRO A 145 -16.02 -7.56 1.00
CA PRO A 145 -15.82 -6.75 -0.20
C PRO A 145 -16.57 -5.41 -0.18
N ASP A 146 -17.70 -5.32 0.54
CA ASP A 146 -18.57 -4.14 0.51
C ASP A 146 -18.07 -3.02 1.42
N TYR A 147 -17.32 -2.10 0.83
CA TYR A 147 -16.81 -0.92 1.53
C TYR A 147 -17.75 0.31 1.46
N ARG A 148 -18.99 0.18 0.99
CA ARG A 148 -19.97 1.28 1.08
C ARG A 148 -20.24 1.63 2.54
N GLY A 149 -20.24 2.92 2.89
CA GLY A 149 -20.36 3.37 4.27
C GLY A 149 -19.01 3.42 5.00
N ALA A 150 -17.94 2.81 4.46
CA ALA A 150 -16.62 2.87 5.09
C ALA A 150 -16.01 4.27 5.01
N GLU A 151 -16.43 5.11 4.06
CA GLU A 151 -16.00 6.51 3.95
C GLU A 151 -16.33 7.35 5.19
N TRP A 152 -17.36 6.98 5.97
CA TRP A 152 -17.68 7.65 7.25
C TRP A 152 -16.53 7.59 8.26
N THR A 153 -15.57 6.66 8.10
CA THR A 153 -14.32 6.62 8.90
C THR A 153 -13.52 7.93 8.79
N PHE A 154 -13.57 8.60 7.63
CA PHE A 154 -12.88 9.87 7.38
C PHE A 154 -13.75 11.11 7.65
N ILE A 155 -15.04 10.94 7.96
CA ILE A 155 -15.99 12.04 8.17
C ILE A 155 -15.97 12.43 9.65
N PRO A 156 -15.84 13.74 9.98
CA PRO A 156 -15.82 14.20 11.36
C PRO A 156 -17.04 13.79 12.18
N THR A 157 -16.86 13.59 13.49
CA THR A 157 -17.91 13.13 14.41
C THR A 157 -19.09 14.10 14.56
N ASP A 158 -18.88 15.40 14.32
CA ASP A 158 -19.89 16.45 14.35
C ASP A 158 -20.75 16.54 13.08
N VAL A 159 -20.41 15.79 12.03
CA VAL A 159 -21.22 15.71 10.81
C VAL A 159 -22.24 14.58 10.96
N PRO A 160 -23.56 14.89 11.02
CA PRO A 160 -24.61 13.88 11.17
C PRO A 160 -24.83 13.11 9.87
N ARG A 161 -25.20 11.83 9.99
CA ARG A 161 -25.50 10.97 8.83
C ARG A 161 -26.78 11.42 8.11
N PHE A 162 -26.95 10.95 6.87
CA PHE A 162 -28.11 11.33 6.03
C PHE A 162 -29.42 10.65 6.46
N ASP A 163 -29.33 9.53 7.16
CA ASP A 163 -30.43 8.79 7.79
C ASP A 163 -30.73 9.27 9.23
N GLU A 164 -29.75 9.86 9.92
CA GLU A 164 -29.91 10.47 11.25
C GLU A 164 -30.56 11.85 11.22
N THR A 165 -30.26 12.70 10.24
CA THR A 165 -30.75 14.08 10.18
C THR A 165 -30.98 14.55 8.74
N GLY A 166 -32.17 15.09 8.47
CA GLY A 166 -32.56 15.63 7.16
C GLY A 166 -31.64 16.76 6.67
N ASP A 167 -31.81 17.19 5.42
CA ASP A 167 -31.19 18.46 4.99
C ASP A 167 -31.96 19.67 5.52
N GLU A 168 -33.26 19.47 5.70
CA GLU A 168 -34.29 20.43 6.07
C GLU A 168 -34.10 20.94 7.52
N GLU A 169 -33.57 20.09 8.39
CA GLU A 169 -33.26 20.38 9.79
C GLU A 169 -31.91 21.09 9.98
N LEU A 170 -31.03 21.06 8.96
CA LEU A 170 -29.69 21.63 9.04
C LEU A 170 -29.65 23.05 8.49
N SER A 171 -28.89 23.92 9.17
CA SER A 171 -28.50 25.22 8.62
C SER A 171 -27.77 25.06 7.29
N ASP A 172 -27.90 26.03 6.38
CA ASP A 172 -27.26 25.97 5.06
C ASP A 172 -25.73 25.78 5.16
N GLN A 173 -25.10 26.36 6.19
CA GLN A 173 -23.68 26.18 6.50
C GLN A 173 -23.34 24.74 6.89
N MET A 174 -24.09 24.13 7.82
CA MET A 174 -23.86 22.73 8.22
C MET A 174 -24.20 21.75 7.10
N ARG A 175 -25.22 22.05 6.29
CA ARG A 175 -25.59 21.25 5.12
C ARG A 175 -24.48 21.28 4.05
N GLU A 176 -23.91 22.46 3.77
CA GLU A 176 -22.76 22.56 2.85
C GLU A 176 -21.52 21.87 3.43
N TYR A 177 -21.24 22.05 4.73
CA TYR A 177 -20.12 21.39 5.42
C TYR A 177 -20.23 19.86 5.37
N ARG A 178 -21.42 19.29 5.62
CA ARG A 178 -21.69 17.85 5.47
C ARG A 178 -21.34 17.37 4.07
N TYR A 179 -21.83 18.05 3.03
CA TYR A 179 -21.53 17.68 1.65
C TYR A 179 -20.05 17.81 1.28
N GLU A 180 -19.35 18.82 1.82
CA GLU A 180 -17.91 18.98 1.66
C GLU A 180 -17.15 17.80 2.30
N MET A 181 -17.43 17.49 3.57
CA MET A 181 -16.72 16.43 4.29
C MET A 181 -17.00 15.04 3.71
N VAL A 182 -18.24 14.74 3.31
CA VAL A 182 -18.58 13.52 2.56
C VAL A 182 -17.82 13.46 1.23
N GLY A 183 -17.77 14.57 0.48
CA GLY A 183 -17.03 14.64 -0.78
C GLY A 183 -15.52 14.40 -0.64
N LYS A 184 -14.92 14.95 0.42
CA LYS A 184 -13.50 14.76 0.78
C LYS A 184 -13.24 13.32 1.24
N ALA A 185 -14.09 12.77 2.10
CA ALA A 185 -14.00 11.40 2.60
C ALA A 185 -14.07 10.34 1.49
N LEU A 186 -14.89 10.55 0.46
CA LEU A 186 -14.93 9.69 -0.72
C LEU A 186 -13.62 9.71 -1.52
N GLU A 187 -12.96 10.88 -1.63
CA GLU A 187 -11.63 11.00 -2.26
C GLU A 187 -10.56 10.27 -1.42
N GLU A 188 -10.58 10.41 -0.09
CA GLU A 188 -9.65 9.68 0.80
C GLU A 188 -9.89 8.17 0.78
N THR A 189 -11.15 7.72 0.66
CA THR A 189 -11.51 6.29 0.52
C THR A 189 -10.95 5.71 -0.78
N GLU A 190 -11.05 6.44 -1.90
CA GLU A 190 -10.44 6.03 -3.17
C GLU A 190 -8.91 5.97 -3.09
N LYS A 191 -8.27 6.96 -2.45
CA LYS A 191 -6.81 6.95 -2.24
C LYS A 191 -6.37 5.78 -1.36
N ALA A 192 -7.09 5.49 -0.28
CA ALA A 192 -6.81 4.34 0.59
C ALA A 192 -6.90 3.03 -0.19
N MET A 193 -7.97 2.85 -0.98
CA MET A 193 -8.14 1.67 -1.81
C MET A 193 -7.02 1.53 -2.86
N GLN A 194 -6.68 2.61 -3.56
CA GLN A 194 -5.58 2.63 -4.54
C GLN A 194 -4.22 2.35 -3.89
N HIS A 195 -3.99 2.84 -2.66
CA HIS A 195 -2.78 2.56 -1.89
C HIS A 195 -2.65 1.06 -1.57
N TRP A 196 -3.71 0.41 -1.08
CA TRP A 196 -3.66 -1.02 -0.79
C TRP A 196 -3.51 -1.86 -2.06
N GLN A 197 -4.22 -1.55 -3.14
CA GLN A 197 -3.97 -2.19 -4.44
C GLN A 197 -2.52 -2.00 -4.93
N LYS A 198 -1.90 -0.84 -4.66
CA LYS A 198 -0.47 -0.59 -4.93
C LYS A 198 0.44 -1.46 -4.06
N VAL A 199 0.10 -1.68 -2.79
CA VAL A 199 0.83 -2.61 -1.91
C VAL A 199 0.78 -4.03 -2.48
N PHE A 200 -0.40 -4.54 -2.83
CA PHE A 200 -0.60 -5.93 -3.26
C PHE A 200 -0.21 -6.25 -4.70
N ARG A 201 -0.17 -5.26 -5.61
CA ARG A 201 0.57 -5.39 -6.89
C ARG A 201 2.08 -5.55 -6.72
N GLY A 202 2.60 -5.32 -5.50
CA GLY A 202 4.01 -5.41 -5.18
C GLY A 202 4.82 -4.14 -5.52
N ASP A 203 4.15 -3.04 -5.92
CA ASP A 203 4.75 -1.75 -6.28
C ASP A 203 5.49 -1.07 -5.09
N THR A 204 5.43 -1.68 -3.90
CA THR A 204 6.02 -1.21 -2.63
C THR A 204 7.23 -2.04 -2.18
N GLY A 205 7.77 -2.91 -3.04
CA GLY A 205 8.89 -3.81 -2.70
C GLY A 205 8.46 -5.14 -2.06
N LYS A 206 7.17 -5.32 -1.76
CA LYS A 206 6.62 -6.63 -1.34
C LYS A 206 6.60 -7.62 -2.52
N ASP A 207 6.95 -8.88 -2.25
CA ASP A 207 6.90 -9.99 -3.22
C ASP A 207 5.47 -10.52 -3.39
N TYR A 208 4.54 -9.60 -3.66
CA TYR A 208 3.13 -9.87 -3.99
C TYR A 208 2.89 -9.45 -5.44
N PHE A 209 1.90 -10.06 -6.08
CA PHE A 209 1.55 -9.73 -7.46
C PHE A 209 0.08 -10.06 -7.77
N GLU A 210 -0.47 -9.34 -8.74
CA GLU A 210 -1.82 -9.57 -9.27
C GLU A 210 -1.85 -10.88 -10.08
N ILE A 211 -2.87 -11.71 -9.84
CA ILE A 211 -3.09 -12.99 -10.53
C ILE A 211 -4.39 -13.05 -11.31
N GLY A 212 -5.35 -12.15 -11.05
CA GLY A 212 -6.64 -12.16 -11.71
C GLY A 212 -7.74 -11.46 -10.91
N LYS A 213 -8.97 -11.98 -10.96
CA LYS A 213 -10.16 -11.32 -10.41
C LYS A 213 -11.17 -12.29 -9.78
N ILE A 214 -11.96 -11.79 -8.84
CA ILE A 214 -13.12 -12.51 -8.33
C ILE A 214 -14.27 -12.43 -9.32
N SER A 215 -14.86 -13.59 -9.64
CA SER A 215 -16.18 -13.68 -10.26
C SER A 215 -17.25 -13.38 -9.22
N ARG A 216 -17.87 -12.21 -9.34
CA ARG A 216 -18.95 -11.72 -8.46
C ARG A 216 -19.91 -10.85 -9.27
N ASN A 217 -21.19 -10.84 -8.92
CA ASN A 217 -22.08 -9.78 -9.34
C ASN A 217 -21.97 -8.61 -8.36
N TRP A 218 -21.77 -7.40 -8.88
CA TRP A 218 -21.75 -6.19 -8.05
C TRP A 218 -23.15 -5.68 -7.72
N ASP A 219 -24.16 -6.04 -8.52
CA ASP A 219 -25.56 -5.65 -8.24
C ASP A 219 -26.10 -6.39 -7.00
N ASP A 220 -25.72 -7.66 -6.81
CA ASP A 220 -26.06 -8.43 -5.60
C ASP A 220 -25.43 -7.84 -4.32
N ILE A 221 -24.29 -7.17 -4.46
CA ILE A 221 -23.67 -6.40 -3.36
C ILE A 221 -24.41 -5.07 -3.19
N ALA A 222 -24.71 -4.38 -4.29
CA ALA A 222 -25.41 -3.11 -4.27
C ALA A 222 -26.83 -3.20 -3.66
N ALA A 223 -27.52 -4.32 -3.86
CA ALA A 223 -28.83 -4.62 -3.29
C ALA A 223 -28.80 -4.76 -1.75
N LYS A 224 -27.73 -5.33 -1.19
CA LYS A 224 -27.59 -5.54 0.26
C LYS A 224 -27.60 -4.23 1.04
N PRO A 225 -28.07 -4.23 2.30
CA PRO A 225 -27.98 -3.08 3.19
C PRO A 225 -26.53 -2.62 3.39
N MET A 226 -26.32 -1.31 3.57
CA MET A 226 -25.01 -0.80 3.96
C MET A 226 -24.65 -1.30 5.35
N ILE A 227 -23.43 -1.84 5.45
CA ILE A 227 -22.88 -2.30 6.71
C ILE A 227 -22.53 -1.06 7.56
N PRO A 228 -22.91 -1.00 8.85
CA PRO A 228 -22.52 0.10 9.74
C PRO A 228 -21.01 0.12 9.97
N LEU A 229 -20.47 1.22 10.50
CA LEU A 229 -19.08 1.24 10.94
C LEU A 229 -18.91 0.37 12.18
N CYS A 230 -17.82 -0.39 12.21
CA CYS A 230 -17.33 -1.03 13.43
C CYS A 230 -17.01 0.01 14.52
N GLU A 231 -17.13 -0.39 15.78
CA GLU A 231 -16.91 0.50 16.95
C GLU A 231 -15.52 1.16 16.95
N SER A 232 -14.48 0.45 16.48
CA SER A 232 -13.12 1.01 16.41
C SER A 232 -12.97 2.08 15.33
N ALA A 233 -13.65 1.97 14.18
CA ALA A 233 -13.66 3.01 13.17
C ALA A 233 -14.47 4.23 13.64
N GLU A 234 -15.63 4.00 14.27
CA GLU A 234 -16.47 5.06 14.81
C GLU A 234 -15.70 5.94 15.82
N LYS A 235 -14.95 5.30 16.74
CA LYS A 235 -14.08 5.99 17.71
C LYS A 235 -12.86 6.69 17.09
N LYS A 236 -12.43 6.27 15.90
CA LYS A 236 -11.28 6.85 15.16
C LYS A 236 -11.68 7.97 14.20
N ARG A 237 -12.98 8.22 14.00
CA ARG A 237 -13.49 9.34 13.19
C ARG A 237 -12.83 10.66 13.62
N PRO A 238 -12.41 11.52 12.69
CA PRO A 238 -11.72 12.75 13.04
C PRO A 238 -12.60 13.70 13.87
N LYS A 239 -11.98 14.59 14.64
CA LYS A 239 -12.69 15.73 15.23
C LYS A 239 -12.91 16.81 14.17
N SER A 240 -13.92 17.66 14.39
CA SER A 240 -14.26 18.79 13.51
C SER A 240 -13.05 19.62 13.09
N GLN A 241 -13.14 20.19 11.89
CA GLN A 241 -12.13 21.09 11.34
C GLN A 241 -12.74 22.39 10.79
N LEU A 242 -13.96 22.73 11.23
CA LEU A 242 -14.68 23.95 10.80
C LEU A 242 -13.82 25.22 10.91
N ASP A 243 -13.07 25.36 12.01
CA ASP A 243 -12.30 26.57 12.33
C ASP A 243 -10.86 26.58 11.79
N LYS A 244 -10.43 25.56 11.03
CA LYS A 244 -9.04 25.50 10.52
C LYS A 244 -8.86 26.36 9.28
N GLU A 245 -7.75 27.11 9.24
CA GLU A 245 -7.32 27.81 8.03
C GLU A 245 -7.12 26.82 6.87
N ARG A 246 -7.74 27.13 5.73
CA ARG A 246 -7.78 26.27 4.55
C ARG A 246 -6.70 26.66 3.55
N THR A 247 -5.98 25.68 3.01
CA THR A 247 -5.05 25.89 1.90
C THR A 247 -5.78 26.38 0.65
N GLN A 248 -5.08 27.03 -0.29
CA GLN A 248 -5.70 27.47 -1.55
C GLN A 248 -6.26 26.28 -2.35
N ALA A 249 -5.51 25.17 -2.42
CA ALA A 249 -5.95 23.95 -3.10
C ALA A 249 -7.25 23.36 -2.49
N GLU A 250 -7.45 23.46 -1.18
CA GLU A 250 -8.70 23.05 -0.53
C GLU A 250 -9.87 24.00 -0.83
N LYS A 251 -9.61 25.32 -0.90
CA LYS A 251 -10.62 26.30 -1.32
C LYS A 251 -11.08 26.04 -2.76
N ASP A 252 -10.14 25.73 -3.65
CA ASP A 252 -10.41 25.40 -5.06
C ASP A 252 -11.20 24.09 -5.18
N LYS A 253 -10.81 23.05 -4.42
CA LYS A 253 -11.50 21.75 -4.40
C LYS A 253 -12.86 21.75 -3.71
N LYS A 254 -13.18 22.68 -2.80
CA LYS A 254 -14.46 22.71 -2.05
C LYS A 254 -15.67 22.48 -2.95
N ARG A 255 -15.75 23.19 -4.09
CA ARG A 255 -16.88 23.08 -5.04
C ARG A 255 -17.02 21.68 -5.65
N GLN A 256 -15.91 20.99 -5.87
CA GLN A 256 -15.90 19.61 -6.37
C GLN A 256 -16.39 18.63 -5.29
N TRP A 257 -15.90 18.76 -4.05
CA TRP A 257 -16.33 17.93 -2.93
C TRP A 257 -17.82 18.09 -2.62
N VAL A 258 -18.33 19.33 -2.51
CA VAL A 258 -19.76 19.57 -2.26
C VAL A 258 -20.65 18.94 -3.34
N ARG A 259 -20.26 19.05 -4.63
CA ARG A 259 -20.97 18.39 -5.73
C ARG A 259 -20.94 16.86 -5.60
N ARG A 260 -19.79 16.30 -5.23
CA ARG A 260 -19.60 14.85 -5.02
C ARG A 260 -20.46 14.33 -3.86
N GLY A 261 -20.45 15.02 -2.71
CA GLY A 261 -21.28 14.68 -1.55
C GLY A 261 -22.78 14.75 -1.85
N ARG A 262 -23.24 15.77 -2.61
CA ARG A 262 -24.64 15.86 -3.06
C ARG A 262 -25.06 14.68 -3.94
N LYS A 263 -24.21 14.25 -4.88
CA LYS A 263 -24.47 13.04 -5.69
C LYS A 263 -24.53 11.80 -4.81
N TYR A 264 -23.61 11.69 -3.84
CA TYR A 264 -23.53 10.54 -2.93
C TYR A 264 -24.76 10.40 -2.02
N LYS A 265 -25.30 11.50 -1.47
CA LYS A 265 -26.52 11.45 -0.63
C LYS A 265 -27.66 10.69 -1.31
N LYS A 266 -27.88 10.90 -2.61
CA LYS A 266 -28.94 10.18 -3.34
C LYS A 266 -28.73 8.68 -3.27
N GLN A 267 -27.53 8.22 -3.67
CA GLN A 267 -27.16 6.79 -3.61
C GLN A 267 -27.27 6.24 -2.19
N TYR A 268 -26.78 6.96 -1.18
CA TYR A 268 -26.87 6.57 0.22
C TYR A 268 -28.32 6.36 0.68
N LEU A 269 -29.19 7.35 0.45
CA LEU A 269 -30.60 7.27 0.85
C LEU A 269 -31.38 6.19 0.08
N ASP A 270 -31.08 6.00 -1.21
CA ASP A 270 -31.71 4.93 -2.01
C ASP A 270 -31.33 3.55 -1.44
N THR A 271 -30.07 3.34 -1.00
CA THR A 271 -29.63 2.10 -0.35
C THR A 271 -30.21 1.92 1.06
N VAL A 272 -30.32 2.96 1.89
CA VAL A 272 -30.97 2.88 3.21
C VAL A 272 -32.45 2.51 3.08
N LYS A 273 -33.16 3.09 2.10
CA LYS A 273 -34.57 2.77 1.85
C LYS A 273 -34.77 1.33 1.37
N ALA A 274 -33.87 0.82 0.53
CA ALA A 274 -33.89 -0.59 0.12
C ALA A 274 -33.73 -1.53 1.35
N ALA A 275 -32.74 -1.26 2.19
CA ALA A 275 -32.49 -2.00 3.44
C ALA A 275 -33.70 -2.03 4.38
N GLN A 276 -34.34 -0.88 4.62
CA GLN A 276 -35.53 -0.77 5.47
C GLN A 276 -36.71 -1.57 4.88
N LYS A 277 -36.87 -1.56 3.56
CA LYS A 277 -37.91 -2.33 2.87
C LYS A 277 -37.70 -3.83 3.05
N GLU A 278 -36.50 -4.35 2.80
CA GLU A 278 -36.19 -5.79 3.00
C GLU A 278 -36.46 -6.23 4.44
N LYS A 279 -35.99 -5.45 5.43
CA LYS A 279 -36.24 -5.75 6.84
C LYS A 279 -37.74 -5.84 7.17
N SER A 280 -38.53 -4.87 6.71
CA SER A 280 -39.98 -4.86 6.94
C SER A 280 -40.77 -5.96 6.19
N VAL A 281 -40.16 -6.63 5.21
CA VAL A 281 -40.73 -7.84 4.59
C VAL A 281 -40.35 -9.07 5.41
N GLY A 282 -39.06 -9.25 5.73
CA GLY A 282 -38.58 -10.39 6.51
C GLY A 282 -39.08 -10.44 7.96
N ASP A 283 -39.38 -9.28 8.57
CA ASP A 283 -40.02 -9.21 9.88
C ASP A 283 -41.49 -9.70 9.79
N LYS A 284 -42.22 -9.39 8.71
CA LYS A 284 -43.60 -9.88 8.48
C LYS A 284 -43.65 -11.37 8.18
N GLU A 285 -42.78 -11.87 7.31
CA GLU A 285 -42.68 -13.30 7.00
C GLU A 285 -42.32 -14.13 8.25
N ARG A 286 -41.67 -13.50 9.25
CA ARG A 286 -41.37 -14.12 10.55
C ARG A 286 -42.53 -14.04 11.56
N GLU A 287 -43.43 -13.06 11.43
CA GLU A 287 -44.66 -12.96 12.24
C GLU A 287 -45.79 -13.88 11.71
N GLU A 288 -45.70 -14.34 10.45
CA GLU A 288 -46.65 -15.26 9.81
C GLU A 288 -46.27 -16.77 9.94
N LEU A 289 -45.20 -17.09 10.69
CA LEU A 289 -44.66 -18.46 10.92
C LEU A 289 -44.71 -18.89 12.40
#